data_AF-A0A8H6TH87-F1
#
_entry.id   AF-A0A8H6TH87-F1
#
_cell.length_a   1.000
_cell.length_b   1.000
_cell.length_c   1.000
_cell.angle_alpha   90.00
_cell.angle_beta   90.00
_cell.angle_gamma   90.00
#
_symmetry.space_group_name_H-M   'P 1'
#
loop_
_entity.id
_entity.type
_entity.pdbx_description
1 polymer ?
#
loop_
_entity_poly.entity_id
_entity_poly.type
_entity_poly.pdbx_seq_one_letter_code
_entity_poly.pdbx_strand_id
1 'polypeptide(L)'
;MHTLETLLARAVATTSAIQLDGEVVPAYPPAIQALVRTLCSRVAVAPAPPTPTPTFASVAGSRAKPTTTTTSVNLPSANSHYPEAEHQNPASGPRRRNKRVNAAHRRNSAQRLIVRWVGDAPDQHLHSEEDIVTAISARSRADDVRVSAASWTASGNLALHVARPYTAEQLLPAEDRLHQALNDLWDLEDDAVLDLDAPWSKVVIHGVPREPFFANRAALWALLEPQGYSIDGMATAAPMLKGGADAPGRLVSIKLAFKDASAARRMVEERGIILYSTFCRVSRYRGPH
;
A
#
# COMPACT_ATOMS: atom_id res chain seq x y z
N MET A 1 18.45 35.97 -14.43
CA MET A 1 16.97 35.84 -14.34
C MET A 1 16.54 34.68 -13.45
N HIS A 2 17.23 33.52 -13.46
CA HIS A 2 16.87 32.38 -12.59
C HIS A 2 16.82 32.65 -11.09
N THR A 3 17.68 33.52 -10.54
CA THR A 3 17.72 33.79 -9.10
C THR A 3 16.44 34.45 -8.56
N LEU A 4 15.76 35.26 -9.39
CA LEU A 4 14.55 35.98 -8.99
C LEU A 4 13.32 35.05 -9.02
N GLU A 5 13.26 34.14 -9.99
CA GLU A 5 12.22 33.11 -10.09
C GLU A 5 12.31 32.11 -8.92
N THR A 6 13.52 31.69 -8.54
CA THR A 6 13.72 30.78 -7.41
C THR A 6 13.35 31.44 -6.07
N LEU A 7 13.69 32.72 -5.89
CA LEU A 7 13.28 33.49 -4.70
C LEU A 7 11.75 33.65 -4.63
N LEU A 8 11.10 33.90 -5.76
CA LEU A 8 9.64 34.04 -5.83
C LEU A 8 8.93 32.71 -5.55
N ALA A 9 9.42 31.60 -6.12
CA ALA A 9 8.88 30.26 -5.88
C ALA A 9 9.03 29.85 -4.41
N ARG A 10 10.17 30.16 -3.77
CA ARG A 10 10.36 29.95 -2.33
C ARG A 10 9.41 30.77 -1.49
N ALA A 11 9.20 32.05 -1.83
CA ALA A 11 8.28 32.94 -1.11
C ALA A 11 6.82 32.48 -1.21
N VAL A 12 6.40 32.01 -2.39
CA VAL A 12 5.06 31.42 -2.59
C VAL A 12 4.91 30.14 -1.75
N ALA A 13 5.89 29.24 -1.80
CA ALA A 13 5.85 27.99 -1.04
C ALA A 13 5.83 28.23 0.49
N THR A 14 6.60 29.20 1.00
CA THR A 14 6.59 29.53 2.43
C THR A 14 5.27 30.14 2.85
N THR A 15 4.63 30.96 2.02
CA THR A 15 3.37 31.57 2.43
C THR A 15 2.19 30.62 2.32
N SER A 16 2.21 29.67 1.38
CA SER A 16 1.25 28.55 1.36
C SER A 16 1.40 27.65 2.60
N ALA A 17 2.62 27.50 3.14
CA ALA A 17 2.84 26.78 4.39
C ALA A 17 2.27 27.55 5.61
N ILE A 18 2.43 28.88 5.65
CA ILE A 18 1.88 29.72 6.74
C ILE A 18 0.34 29.73 6.72
N GLN A 19 -0.28 29.65 5.53
CA GLN A 19 -1.74 29.56 5.37
C GLN A 19 -2.34 28.27 5.95
N LEU A 20 -1.55 27.20 6.08
CA LEU A 20 -2.00 25.92 6.64
C LEU A 20 -2.03 25.93 8.18
N ASP A 21 -1.33 26.86 8.83
CA ASP A 21 -1.28 26.99 10.30
C ASP A 21 -2.38 27.89 10.89
N GLY A 22 -3.30 28.39 10.06
CA GLY A 22 -4.50 29.10 10.53
C GLY A 22 -4.27 30.53 11.03
N GLU A 23 -3.10 31.12 10.81
CA GLU A 23 -2.88 32.55 11.05
C GLU A 23 -3.47 33.41 9.93
N VAL A 24 -4.05 34.55 10.31
CA VAL A 24 -4.60 35.54 9.38
C VAL A 24 -3.45 36.22 8.65
N VAL A 25 -3.19 35.81 7.40
CA VAL A 25 -2.14 36.39 6.56
C VAL A 25 -2.47 37.87 6.27
N PRO A 26 -1.53 38.82 6.46
CA PRO A 26 -1.73 40.19 6.02
C PRO A 26 -1.91 40.23 4.50
N ALA A 27 -2.94 40.93 4.03
CA ALA A 27 -3.22 41.07 2.60
C ALA A 27 -1.95 41.53 1.85
N TYR A 28 -1.48 40.72 0.89
CA TYR A 28 -0.33 41.10 0.08
C TYR A 28 -0.55 42.46 -0.58
N PRO A 29 0.49 43.30 -0.68
CA PRO A 29 0.42 44.52 -1.46
C PRO A 29 -0.07 44.22 -2.88
N PRO A 30 -0.98 45.05 -3.45
CA PRO A 30 -1.56 44.82 -4.78
C PRO A 30 -0.54 44.57 -5.90
N ALA A 31 0.68 45.12 -5.75
CA ALA A 31 1.79 44.93 -6.67
C ALA A 31 2.23 43.46 -6.80
N ILE A 32 2.22 42.68 -5.70
CA ILE A 32 2.61 41.26 -5.72
C ILE A 32 1.52 40.42 -6.41
N GLN A 33 0.25 40.72 -6.13
CA GLN A 33 -0.88 40.04 -6.77
C GLN A 33 -0.91 40.29 -8.28
N ALA A 34 -0.59 41.52 -8.72
CA ALA A 34 -0.49 41.84 -10.14
C ALA A 34 0.63 41.04 -10.82
N LEU A 35 1.79 40.91 -10.17
CA LEU A 35 2.94 40.20 -10.71
C LEU A 35 2.68 38.68 -10.86
N VAL A 36 2.00 38.07 -9.89
CA VAL A 36 1.56 36.65 -9.97
C VAL A 36 0.60 36.45 -11.14
N ARG A 37 -0.38 37.34 -11.34
CA ARG A 37 -1.30 37.24 -12.50
C ARG A 37 -0.56 37.36 -13.84
N THR A 38 0.40 38.29 -13.95
CA THR A 38 1.20 38.45 -15.17
C THR A 38 2.01 37.19 -15.47
N LEU A 39 2.59 36.54 -14.45
CA LEU A 39 3.32 35.28 -14.63
C LEU A 39 2.40 34.13 -15.05
N CYS A 40 1.23 33.97 -14.42
CA CYS A 40 0.25 32.95 -14.83
C CYS A 40 -0.23 33.14 -16.27
N SER A 41 -0.40 34.39 -16.72
CA SER A 41 -0.79 34.68 -18.11
C SER A 41 0.29 34.33 -19.14
N ARG A 42 1.56 34.26 -18.74
CA ARG A 42 2.68 33.87 -19.62
C ARG A 42 2.87 32.35 -19.72
N VAL A 43 2.34 31.60 -18.76
CA VAL A 43 2.42 30.13 -18.72
C VAL A 43 1.25 29.47 -19.47
N ALA A 44 0.32 30.23 -20.05
CA ALA A 44 -0.69 29.70 -20.96
C ALA A 44 -0.02 29.18 -22.25
N VAL A 45 0.29 27.88 -22.22
CA VAL A 45 0.91 27.10 -23.29
C VAL A 45 0.06 27.18 -24.57
N ALA A 46 0.72 27.48 -25.69
CA ALA A 46 0.13 27.49 -27.02
C ALA A 46 -0.55 26.14 -27.36
N PRO A 47 -1.66 26.14 -28.11
CA PRO A 47 -2.35 24.90 -28.47
C PRO A 47 -1.44 24.00 -29.30
N ALA A 48 -1.31 22.73 -28.87
CA ALA A 48 -0.51 21.72 -29.56
C ALA A 48 -1.05 21.46 -30.98
N PRO A 49 -0.18 21.26 -31.99
CA PRO A 49 -0.60 20.89 -33.33
C PRO A 49 -1.23 19.49 -33.36
N PRO A 50 -2.17 19.23 -34.28
CA PRO A 50 -2.88 17.95 -34.35
C PRO A 50 -1.94 16.81 -34.78
N THR A 51 -1.89 15.78 -33.94
CA THR A 51 -1.17 14.53 -34.20
C THR A 51 -1.88 13.72 -35.31
N PRO A 52 -1.17 13.26 -36.36
CA PRO A 52 -1.78 12.41 -37.38
C PRO A 52 -2.02 10.99 -36.87
N THR A 53 -3.23 10.49 -37.12
CA THR A 53 -3.70 9.15 -36.77
C THR A 53 -3.05 8.08 -37.65
N PRO A 54 -2.37 7.05 -37.10
CA PRO A 54 -1.91 5.93 -37.91
C PRO A 54 -3.06 4.96 -38.23
N THR A 55 -3.25 4.66 -39.52
CA THR A 55 -4.13 3.61 -40.03
C THR A 55 -3.44 2.25 -39.90
N PHE A 56 -3.94 1.38 -39.02
CA PHE A 56 -3.49 -0.01 -38.94
C PHE A 56 -4.38 -0.91 -39.81
N ALA A 57 -3.77 -1.53 -40.82
CA ALA A 57 -4.37 -2.57 -41.62
C ALA A 57 -4.44 -3.89 -40.81
N SER A 58 -5.63 -4.47 -40.76
CA SER A 58 -5.91 -5.76 -40.13
C SER A 58 -5.49 -6.90 -41.06
N VAL A 59 -4.59 -7.77 -40.60
CA VAL A 59 -4.30 -9.06 -41.26
C VAL A 59 -4.66 -10.17 -40.28
N ALA A 60 -5.73 -10.88 -40.62
CA ALA A 60 -6.16 -12.11 -39.98
C ALA A 60 -5.17 -13.24 -40.28
N GLY A 61 -4.66 -13.89 -39.23
CA GLY A 61 -3.78 -15.05 -39.32
C GLY A 61 -4.19 -16.10 -38.30
N SER A 62 -5.06 -17.02 -38.71
CA SER A 62 -5.43 -18.23 -37.96
C SER A 62 -4.20 -19.13 -37.76
N ARG A 63 -3.90 -19.53 -36.51
CA ARG A 63 -2.92 -20.60 -36.24
C ARG A 63 -3.50 -21.66 -35.31
N ALA A 64 -3.49 -22.88 -35.84
CA ALA A 64 -4.05 -24.10 -35.28
C ALA A 64 -3.31 -24.59 -34.03
N LYS A 65 -4.06 -25.30 -33.17
CA LYS A 65 -3.58 -26.11 -32.06
C LYS A 65 -2.94 -27.41 -32.56
N PRO A 66 -1.80 -27.86 -32.00
CA PRO A 66 -1.42 -29.25 -32.07
C PRO A 66 -1.97 -30.02 -30.85
N THR A 67 -2.74 -31.05 -31.17
CA THR A 67 -3.19 -32.13 -30.29
C THR A 67 -2.05 -33.12 -30.12
N THR A 68 -1.56 -33.33 -28.89
CA THR A 68 -0.62 -34.40 -28.58
C THR A 68 -1.38 -35.60 -28.01
N THR A 69 -1.61 -36.56 -28.89
CA THR A 69 -1.98 -37.94 -28.59
C THR A 69 -0.72 -38.66 -28.12
N THR A 70 -0.72 -39.25 -26.92
CA THR A 70 0.27 -40.28 -26.57
C THR A 70 -0.43 -41.50 -26.02
N THR A 71 -0.15 -42.58 -26.73
CA THR A 71 -0.78 -43.89 -26.72
C THR A 71 -0.26 -44.76 -25.58
N SER A 72 -1.13 -45.67 -25.15
CA SER A 72 -0.93 -46.80 -24.25
C SER A 72 0.28 -47.68 -24.54
N VAL A 73 0.86 -48.26 -23.49
CA VAL A 73 1.40 -49.63 -23.53
C VAL A 73 0.99 -50.35 -22.24
N ASN A 74 0.09 -51.33 -22.40
CA ASN A 74 -0.18 -52.42 -21.46
C ASN A 74 0.73 -53.60 -21.82
N LEU A 75 1.15 -54.40 -20.82
CA LEU A 75 1.53 -55.82 -20.89
C LEU A 75 1.60 -56.39 -19.44
N PRO A 76 1.52 -57.72 -19.22
CA PRO A 76 0.53 -58.30 -18.30
C PRO A 76 1.08 -59.28 -17.24
N SER A 77 0.17 -59.70 -16.36
CA SER A 77 0.06 -61.00 -15.67
C SER A 77 1.14 -61.50 -14.72
N ALA A 78 0.76 -61.78 -13.46
CA ALA A 78 0.65 -63.16 -12.96
C ALA A 78 -0.13 -63.25 -11.63
N ASN A 79 -0.87 -64.36 -11.51
CA ASN A 79 -1.88 -64.73 -10.51
C ASN A 79 -1.37 -64.94 -9.08
N SER A 80 -2.24 -64.72 -8.10
CA SER A 80 -2.39 -65.59 -6.91
C SER A 80 -3.83 -65.50 -6.36
N HIS A 81 -4.61 -66.58 -6.49
CA HIS A 81 -5.84 -66.83 -5.73
C HIS A 81 -5.48 -67.18 -4.26
N TYR A 82 -6.20 -66.76 -3.21
CA TYR A 82 -7.44 -67.33 -2.59
C TYR A 82 -7.63 -66.64 -1.20
N PRO A 83 -8.68 -66.92 -0.37
CA PRO A 83 -10.10 -66.58 -0.48
C PRO A 83 -10.59 -65.56 0.59
N GLU A 84 -11.75 -64.97 0.28
CA GLU A 84 -12.95 -64.78 1.14
C GLU A 84 -12.81 -64.49 2.65
N ALA A 85 -13.12 -63.24 3.02
CA ALA A 85 -13.82 -62.91 4.26
C ALA A 85 -14.66 -61.63 4.05
N GLU A 86 -15.98 -61.78 4.15
CA GLU A 86 -16.93 -60.69 4.30
C GLU A 86 -16.61 -59.88 5.56
N HIS A 87 -16.49 -58.55 5.48
CA HIS A 87 -16.89 -57.62 6.55
C HIS A 87 -16.96 -56.16 6.04
N GLN A 88 -18.18 -55.64 6.07
CA GLN A 88 -18.64 -54.27 6.38
C GLN A 88 -17.57 -53.17 6.60
N ASN A 89 -17.59 -52.14 5.75
CA ASN A 89 -17.93 -50.73 6.08
C ASN A 89 -17.44 -49.75 4.98
N PRO A 90 -18.22 -48.70 4.64
CA PRO A 90 -17.76 -47.66 3.72
C PRO A 90 -16.80 -46.71 4.46
N ALA A 91 -15.49 -46.88 4.23
CA ALA A 91 -14.49 -45.96 4.71
C ALA A 91 -14.62 -44.62 3.97
N SER A 92 -14.96 -43.59 4.73
CA SER A 92 -14.91 -42.19 4.34
C SER A 92 -13.48 -41.83 3.91
N GLY A 93 -13.29 -41.65 2.61
CA GLY A 93 -12.01 -41.20 2.07
C GLY A 93 -11.64 -39.83 2.63
N PRO A 94 -10.38 -39.60 3.05
CA PRO A 94 -9.94 -38.30 3.51
C PRO A 94 -10.00 -37.31 2.35
N ARG A 95 -10.96 -36.38 2.40
CA ARG A 95 -10.97 -35.19 1.54
C ARG A 95 -9.66 -34.45 1.76
N ARG A 96 -8.72 -34.58 0.82
CA ARG A 96 -7.55 -33.71 0.68
C ARG A 96 -8.03 -32.28 0.49
N ARG A 97 -8.21 -31.59 1.61
CA ARG A 97 -8.44 -30.15 1.64
C ARG A 97 -7.14 -29.52 1.19
N ASN A 98 -7.03 -29.23 -0.10
CA ASN A 98 -5.98 -28.38 -0.65
C ASN A 98 -6.05 -27.03 0.08
N LYS A 99 -5.28 -26.93 1.16
CA LYS A 99 -5.08 -25.72 1.94
C LYS A 99 -4.35 -24.79 0.98
N ARG A 100 -5.07 -23.87 0.35
CA ARG A 100 -4.48 -22.78 -0.44
C ARG A 100 -3.55 -22.01 0.50
N VAL A 101 -2.26 -22.32 0.47
CA VAL A 101 -1.20 -21.70 1.29
C VAL A 101 -0.96 -20.24 0.90
N ASN A 102 -1.46 -19.80 -0.25
CA ASN A 102 -1.10 -18.49 -0.81
C ASN A 102 -1.86 -17.28 -0.22
N ALA A 103 -2.71 -17.46 0.80
CA ALA A 103 -3.48 -16.36 1.40
C ALA A 103 -2.81 -15.71 2.63
N ALA A 104 -1.77 -16.33 3.20
CA ALA A 104 -1.13 -15.84 4.42
C ALA A 104 -0.13 -14.71 4.16
N HIS A 105 0.61 -14.74 3.04
CA HIS A 105 1.66 -13.75 2.76
C HIS A 105 1.15 -12.33 2.48
N ARG A 106 -0.12 -12.14 2.11
CA ARG A 106 -0.69 -10.80 1.87
C ARG A 106 -1.13 -10.06 3.13
N ARG A 107 -1.02 -10.66 4.33
CA ARG A 107 -1.56 -10.07 5.56
C ARG A 107 -0.62 -9.07 6.25
N ASN A 108 0.67 -9.04 5.90
CA ASN A 108 1.69 -8.28 6.64
C ASN A 108 2.38 -7.17 5.82
N SER A 109 1.81 -6.73 4.69
CA SER A 109 2.47 -5.71 3.83
C SER A 109 2.74 -4.38 4.54
N ALA A 110 1.96 -4.01 5.56
CA ALA A 110 2.20 -2.82 6.38
C ALA A 110 3.43 -2.92 7.31
N GLN A 111 4.02 -4.11 7.41
CA GLN A 111 5.20 -4.40 8.24
C GLN A 111 6.45 -4.68 7.40
N ARG A 112 6.36 -4.52 6.07
CA ARG A 112 7.47 -4.82 5.16
C ARG A 112 7.89 -3.57 4.40
N LEU A 113 9.17 -3.27 4.49
CA LEU A 113 9.86 -2.28 3.67
C LEU A 113 10.58 -3.03 2.55
N ILE A 114 10.42 -2.60 1.31
CA ILE A 114 11.07 -3.16 0.13
C ILE A 114 12.21 -2.23 -0.25
N VAL A 115 13.40 -2.77 -0.24
CA VAL A 115 14.60 -2.15 -0.78
C VAL A 115 14.69 -2.53 -2.25
N ARG A 116 14.56 -1.55 -3.14
CA ARG A 116 14.72 -1.71 -4.58
C ARG A 116 16.06 -1.16 -5.00
N TRP A 117 16.83 -1.94 -5.75
CA TRP A 117 18.15 -1.51 -6.20
C TRP A 117 18.03 -0.60 -7.42
N VAL A 118 18.74 0.53 -7.44
CA VAL A 118 18.93 1.32 -8.65
C VAL A 118 20.10 0.69 -9.39
N GLY A 119 19.82 -0.08 -10.45
CA GLY A 119 20.86 -0.84 -11.16
C GLY A 119 20.84 -2.32 -10.83
N ASP A 120 22.03 -2.92 -10.74
CA ASP A 120 22.18 -4.36 -10.52
C ASP A 120 21.97 -4.73 -9.06
N ALA A 121 21.18 -5.78 -8.82
CA ALA A 121 20.97 -6.29 -7.47
C ALA A 121 22.26 -6.95 -6.95
N PRO A 122 22.62 -6.77 -5.67
CA PRO A 122 23.78 -7.43 -5.08
C PRO A 122 23.63 -8.94 -5.08
N ASP A 123 24.77 -9.65 -5.03
CA ASP A 123 24.78 -11.10 -4.88
C ASP A 123 24.21 -11.51 -3.51
N GLN A 124 23.07 -12.18 -3.56
CA GLN A 124 22.28 -12.62 -2.42
C GLN A 124 22.97 -13.72 -1.61
N HIS A 125 23.99 -14.38 -2.18
CA HIS A 125 24.70 -15.47 -1.54
C HIS A 125 25.86 -15.01 -0.65
N LEU A 126 26.26 -13.74 -0.74
CA LEU A 126 27.38 -13.18 0.03
C LEU A 126 27.05 -13.04 1.52
N HIS A 127 25.80 -12.72 1.86
CA HIS A 127 25.35 -12.48 3.23
C HIS A 127 24.06 -13.23 3.50
N SER A 128 23.97 -13.88 4.66
CA SER A 128 22.72 -14.51 5.07
C SER A 128 21.68 -13.46 5.46
N GLU A 129 20.39 -13.83 5.44
CA GLU A 129 19.31 -12.93 5.88
C GLU A 129 19.51 -12.46 7.33
N GLU A 130 20.14 -13.27 8.18
CA GLU A 130 20.47 -12.93 9.57
C GLU A 130 21.62 -11.93 9.67
N ASP A 131 22.64 -12.04 8.81
CA ASP A 131 23.75 -11.07 8.74
C ASP A 131 23.24 -9.69 8.36
N ILE A 132 22.33 -9.63 7.38
CA ILE A 132 21.68 -8.39 6.93
C ILE A 132 20.94 -7.72 8.09
N VAL A 133 20.11 -8.47 8.81
CA VAL A 133 19.35 -7.96 9.97
C VAL A 133 20.30 -7.48 11.06
N THR A 134 21.38 -8.22 11.31
CA THR A 134 22.39 -7.90 12.33
C THR A 134 23.12 -6.60 12.00
N ALA A 135 23.57 -6.42 10.76
CA ALA A 135 24.25 -5.21 10.31
C ALA A 135 23.35 -3.96 10.41
N ILE A 136 22.10 -4.06 9.94
CA ILE A 136 21.12 -2.98 10.05
C ILE A 136 20.84 -2.64 11.53
N SER A 137 20.66 -3.67 12.36
CA SER A 137 20.37 -3.50 13.80
C SER A 137 21.55 -2.90 14.56
N ALA A 138 22.79 -3.26 14.20
CA ALA A 138 24.00 -2.74 14.83
C ALA A 138 24.16 -1.22 14.63
N ARG A 139 23.69 -0.69 13.50
CA ARG A 139 23.70 0.76 13.21
C ARG A 139 22.48 1.50 13.73
N SER A 140 21.40 0.79 14.03
CA SER A 140 20.14 1.35 14.51
C SER A 140 20.07 1.50 16.04
N ARG A 141 21.20 1.42 16.75
CA ARG A 141 21.32 1.38 18.24
C ARG A 141 20.68 2.55 19.00
N ALA A 142 20.24 3.61 18.33
CA ALA A 142 19.44 4.69 18.90
C ALA A 142 17.93 4.37 18.74
N ASP A 143 17.45 3.43 19.56
CA ASP A 143 16.08 3.22 20.06
C ASP A 143 14.81 3.12 19.18
N ASP A 144 14.79 3.34 17.86
CA ASP A 144 13.47 3.42 17.16
C ASP A 144 13.24 2.52 15.94
N VAL A 145 14.23 1.69 15.56
CA VAL A 145 14.14 0.88 14.35
C VAL A 145 14.53 -0.57 14.64
N ARG A 146 13.53 -1.47 14.67
CA ARG A 146 13.75 -2.92 14.82
C ARG A 146 13.31 -3.66 13.57
N VAL A 147 14.27 -3.91 12.68
CA VAL A 147 14.12 -4.94 11.65
C VAL A 147 14.22 -6.30 12.35
N SER A 148 13.19 -7.13 12.21
CA SER A 148 13.14 -8.46 12.82
C SER A 148 13.57 -9.58 11.88
N ALA A 149 13.44 -9.37 10.58
CA ALA A 149 13.80 -10.36 9.57
C ALA A 149 14.10 -9.66 8.25
N ALA A 150 14.85 -10.33 7.38
CA ALA A 150 15.02 -9.97 5.99
C ALA A 150 14.57 -11.15 5.12
N SER A 151 14.16 -10.88 3.88
CA SER A 151 13.84 -11.94 2.91
C SER A 151 13.97 -11.42 1.49
N TRP A 152 14.44 -12.24 0.57
CA TRP A 152 14.48 -11.88 -0.85
C TRP A 152 13.13 -12.09 -1.53
N THR A 153 12.76 -11.14 -2.40
CA THR A 153 11.59 -11.26 -3.27
C THR A 153 11.95 -12.01 -4.55
N ALA A 154 10.94 -12.56 -5.25
CA ALA A 154 11.15 -13.24 -6.53
C ALA A 154 11.75 -12.33 -7.62
N SER A 155 11.64 -11.01 -7.45
CA SER A 155 12.23 -10.01 -8.36
C SER A 155 13.62 -9.52 -7.93
N GLY A 156 14.25 -10.17 -6.95
CA GLY A 156 15.60 -9.82 -6.49
C GLY A 156 15.69 -8.62 -5.54
N ASN A 157 14.56 -8.04 -5.15
CA ASN A 157 14.51 -6.97 -4.15
C ASN A 157 14.59 -7.55 -2.73
N LEU A 158 15.16 -6.79 -1.80
CA LEU A 158 15.25 -7.17 -0.40
C LEU A 158 14.03 -6.66 0.36
N ALA A 159 13.34 -7.53 1.09
CA ALA A 159 12.21 -7.15 1.93
C ALA A 159 12.60 -7.22 3.41
N LEU A 160 12.60 -6.07 4.07
CA LEU A 160 12.87 -5.93 5.50
C LEU A 160 11.55 -5.99 6.27
N HIS A 161 11.47 -6.90 7.24
CA HIS A 161 10.30 -7.08 8.09
C HIS A 161 10.54 -6.38 9.42
N VAL A 162 9.58 -5.57 9.85
CA VAL A 162 9.70 -4.77 11.07
C VAL A 162 8.99 -5.45 12.23
N ALA A 163 9.67 -5.53 13.39
CA ALA A 163 9.07 -5.99 14.63
C ALA A 163 8.03 -4.98 15.15
N ARG A 164 6.97 -5.50 15.76
CA ARG A 164 6.02 -4.67 16.53
C ARG A 164 6.72 -3.99 17.71
N PRO A 165 6.26 -2.81 18.14
CA PRO A 165 5.04 -2.08 17.71
C PRO A 165 5.21 -1.23 16.44
N TYR A 166 6.35 -1.34 15.75
CA TYR A 166 6.69 -0.47 14.64
C TYR A 166 6.06 -0.88 13.30
N THR A 167 5.92 0.08 12.40
CA THR A 167 5.48 -0.10 11.00
C THR A 167 6.64 0.18 10.04
N ALA A 168 6.65 -0.45 8.87
CA ALA A 168 7.68 -0.20 7.85
C ALA A 168 7.82 1.29 7.47
N GLU A 169 6.73 2.05 7.51
CA GLU A 169 6.75 3.49 7.24
C GLU A 169 7.58 4.30 8.24
N GLN A 170 7.73 3.82 9.47
CA GLN A 170 8.57 4.49 10.47
C GLN A 170 10.07 4.31 10.19
N LEU A 171 10.42 3.42 9.26
CA LEU A 171 11.79 3.25 8.80
C LEU A 171 12.19 4.25 7.72
N LEU A 172 11.21 4.82 7.00
CA LEU A 172 11.48 5.76 5.90
C LEU A 172 12.27 7.00 6.37
N PRO A 173 11.98 7.63 7.54
CA PRO A 173 12.82 8.73 8.02
C PRO A 173 14.26 8.33 8.38
N ALA A 174 14.56 7.04 8.48
CA ALA A 174 15.89 6.49 8.74
C ALA A 174 16.57 5.93 7.48
N GLU A 175 16.10 6.34 6.29
CA GLU A 175 16.57 5.88 4.98
C GLU A 175 18.10 5.94 4.84
N ASP A 176 18.71 7.08 5.15
CA ASP A 176 20.16 7.27 5.05
C ASP A 176 20.95 6.22 5.83
N ARG A 177 20.47 5.84 7.02
CA ARG A 177 21.14 4.83 7.87
C ARG A 177 20.97 3.43 7.32
N LEU A 178 19.81 3.13 6.75
CA LEU A 178 19.55 1.87 6.09
C LEU A 178 20.43 1.73 4.85
N HIS A 179 20.48 2.76 3.99
CA HIS A 179 21.37 2.79 2.84
C HIS A 179 22.82 2.60 3.24
N GLN A 180 23.28 3.32 4.26
CA GLN A 180 24.65 3.15 4.73
C GLN A 180 24.92 1.70 5.18
N ALA A 181 24.04 1.11 6.00
CA ALA A 181 24.20 -0.26 6.45
C ALA A 181 24.22 -1.30 5.31
N LEU A 182 23.41 -1.07 4.26
CA LEU A 182 23.39 -1.93 3.07
C LEU A 182 24.65 -1.72 2.22
N ASN A 183 25.07 -0.47 2.01
CA ASN A 183 26.28 -0.16 1.24
C ASN A 183 27.53 -0.74 1.91
N ASP A 184 27.62 -0.71 3.25
CA ASP A 184 28.72 -1.34 3.98
C ASP A 184 28.75 -2.88 3.86
N LEU A 185 27.59 -3.51 3.62
CA LEU A 185 27.53 -4.97 3.44
C LEU A 185 28.01 -5.39 2.05
N TRP A 186 27.57 -4.70 1.01
CA TRP A 186 27.80 -5.12 -0.38
C TRP A 186 28.74 -4.22 -1.18
N ASP A 187 29.32 -3.19 -0.56
CA ASP A 187 30.17 -2.19 -1.22
C ASP A 187 29.49 -1.59 -2.46
N LEU A 188 28.24 -1.16 -2.28
CA LEU A 188 27.39 -0.70 -3.38
C LEU A 188 27.85 0.68 -3.87
N GLU A 189 28.09 0.80 -5.18
CA GLU A 189 28.31 2.08 -5.85
C GLU A 189 26.99 2.82 -6.13
N ASP A 190 25.92 2.05 -6.40
CA ASP A 190 24.59 2.57 -6.72
C ASP A 190 23.65 2.60 -5.50
N ASP A 191 22.75 3.59 -5.48
CA ASP A 191 21.77 3.75 -4.42
C ASP A 191 20.65 2.70 -4.46
N ALA A 192 20.00 2.50 -3.32
CA ALA A 192 18.73 1.79 -3.24
C ALA A 192 17.57 2.78 -3.04
N VAL A 193 16.35 2.34 -3.33
CA VAL A 193 15.10 3.06 -3.05
C VAL A 193 14.30 2.26 -2.03
N LEU A 194 13.88 2.92 -0.94
CA LEU A 194 13.06 2.31 0.09
C LEU A 194 11.56 2.57 -0.14
N ASP A 195 10.83 1.50 -0.46
CA ASP A 195 9.40 1.53 -0.69
C ASP A 195 8.64 0.72 0.37
N LEU A 196 7.36 1.03 0.59
CA LEU A 196 6.47 0.14 1.33
C LEU A 196 6.00 -1.01 0.43
N ASP A 197 5.96 -2.23 0.95
CA ASP A 197 5.50 -3.44 0.22
C ASP A 197 4.08 -3.29 -0.32
N ALA A 198 3.25 -2.51 0.36
CA ALA A 198 2.03 -1.98 -0.23
C ALA A 198 1.77 -0.56 0.28
N PRO A 199 1.24 0.33 -0.57
CA PRO A 199 0.85 1.65 -0.12
C PRO A 199 -0.30 1.50 0.89
N TRP A 200 -0.14 2.12 2.06
CA TRP A 200 -1.12 2.05 3.13
C TRP A 200 -2.41 2.77 2.69
N SER A 201 -3.51 2.01 2.57
CA SER A 201 -4.79 2.52 2.06
C SER A 201 -5.97 2.33 3.01
N LYS A 202 -5.73 2.02 4.30
CA LYS A 202 -6.80 1.68 5.26
C LYS A 202 -6.78 2.57 6.49
N VAL A 203 -7.87 3.26 6.75
CA VAL A 203 -8.03 4.14 7.92
C VAL A 203 -9.04 3.57 8.89
N VAL A 204 -8.99 4.04 10.13
CA VAL A 204 -10.07 3.89 11.12
C VAL A 204 -10.58 5.26 11.50
N ILE A 205 -11.88 5.47 11.32
CA ILE A 205 -12.60 6.61 11.85
C ILE A 205 -13.15 6.21 13.22
N HIS A 206 -12.78 6.94 14.26
CA HIS A 206 -13.20 6.72 15.63
C HIS A 206 -14.26 7.73 16.03
N GLY A 207 -15.11 7.35 16.98
CA GLY A 207 -16.08 8.27 17.57
C GLY A 207 -17.32 8.49 16.72
N VAL A 208 -17.66 7.57 15.82
CA VAL A 208 -18.83 7.72 14.94
C VAL A 208 -20.10 7.41 15.73
N PRO A 209 -21.14 8.28 15.70
CA PRO A 209 -22.42 7.98 16.32
C PRO A 209 -23.06 6.71 15.75
N ARG A 210 -23.32 5.72 16.62
CA ARG A 210 -23.82 4.39 16.21
C ARG A 210 -25.19 4.47 15.56
N GLU A 211 -26.16 5.07 16.25
CA GLU A 211 -27.56 5.04 15.83
C GLU A 211 -27.77 5.53 14.38
N PRO A 212 -27.32 6.75 14.00
CA PRO A 212 -27.50 7.20 12.63
C PRO A 212 -26.67 6.40 11.62
N PHE A 213 -25.48 5.91 12.00
CA PHE A 213 -24.67 5.06 11.14
C PHE A 213 -25.33 3.72 10.82
N PHE A 214 -25.93 3.05 11.81
CA PHE A 214 -26.60 1.76 11.59
C PHE A 214 -28.00 1.93 10.99
N ALA A 215 -28.70 3.03 11.24
CA ALA A 215 -29.99 3.35 10.63
C ALA A 215 -29.86 3.54 9.11
N ASN A 216 -28.80 4.21 8.64
CA ASN A 216 -28.56 4.40 7.22
C ASN A 216 -27.05 4.41 6.89
N ARG A 217 -26.48 3.21 6.70
CA ARG A 217 -25.07 3.08 6.30
C ARG A 217 -24.75 3.73 4.97
N ALA A 218 -25.71 3.82 4.05
CA ALA A 218 -25.50 4.46 2.75
C ALA A 218 -25.34 5.99 2.89
N ALA A 219 -25.93 6.60 3.92
CA ALA A 219 -25.77 8.02 4.21
C ALA A 219 -24.32 8.40 4.57
N LEU A 220 -23.50 7.45 5.01
CA LEU A 220 -22.06 7.68 5.22
C LEU A 220 -21.41 8.29 3.97
N TRP A 221 -21.78 7.84 2.78
CA TRP A 221 -21.18 8.31 1.53
C TRP A 221 -21.57 9.73 1.20
N ALA A 222 -22.84 10.09 1.39
CA ALA A 222 -23.32 11.46 1.22
C ALA A 222 -22.64 12.45 2.18
N LEU A 223 -22.11 11.97 3.31
CA LEU A 223 -21.32 12.79 4.25
C LEU A 223 -19.85 12.90 3.84
N LEU A 224 -19.28 11.84 3.24
CA LEU A 224 -17.86 11.78 2.85
C LEU A 224 -17.59 12.49 1.52
N GLU A 225 -18.53 12.45 0.58
CA GLU A 225 -18.37 13.01 -0.76
C GLU A 225 -18.15 14.53 -0.78
N PRO A 226 -18.90 15.36 -0.03
CA PRO A 226 -18.62 16.80 0.08
C PRO A 226 -17.26 17.13 0.71
N GLN A 227 -16.68 16.19 1.45
CA GLN A 227 -15.33 16.29 2.03
C GLN A 227 -14.26 15.78 1.07
N GLY A 228 -14.61 15.53 -0.20
CA GLY A 228 -13.71 15.12 -1.27
C GLY A 228 -13.40 13.63 -1.31
N TYR A 229 -14.18 12.79 -0.62
CA TYR A 229 -13.97 11.33 -0.59
C TYR A 229 -15.08 10.61 -1.37
N SER A 230 -14.82 10.32 -2.65
CA SER A 230 -15.77 9.63 -3.54
C SER A 230 -15.97 8.16 -3.17
N ILE A 231 -17.20 7.66 -3.34
CA ILE A 231 -17.56 6.25 -3.21
C ILE A 231 -16.76 5.36 -4.18
N ASP A 232 -16.45 5.86 -5.38
CA ASP A 232 -15.69 5.11 -6.38
C ASP A 232 -14.23 4.92 -5.98
N GLY A 233 -13.70 5.84 -5.16
CA GLY A 233 -12.36 5.74 -4.57
C GLY A 233 -12.28 4.78 -3.37
N MET A 234 -13.41 4.27 -2.89
CA MET A 234 -13.49 3.37 -1.74
C MET A 234 -13.51 1.90 -2.20
N ALA A 235 -12.75 1.06 -1.51
CA ALA A 235 -12.79 -0.38 -1.69
C ALA A 235 -13.81 -1.03 -0.74
N THR A 236 -13.80 -0.65 0.55
CA THR A 236 -14.71 -1.22 1.56
C THR A 236 -14.91 -0.26 2.74
N ALA A 237 -16.09 -0.31 3.37
CA ALA A 237 -16.36 0.25 4.69
C ALA A 237 -16.93 -0.82 5.61
N ALA A 238 -16.37 -0.98 6.81
CA ALA A 238 -16.83 -1.97 7.77
C ALA A 238 -16.79 -1.43 9.20
N PRO A 239 -17.88 -1.55 9.99
CA PRO A 239 -17.83 -1.22 11.40
C PRO A 239 -16.90 -2.15 12.17
N MET A 240 -16.16 -1.59 13.13
CA MET A 240 -15.32 -2.32 14.08
C MET A 240 -16.08 -2.43 15.41
N LEU A 241 -16.73 -3.58 15.61
CA LEU A 241 -17.48 -3.88 16.82
C LEU A 241 -16.58 -4.62 17.81
N LYS A 242 -16.22 -3.97 18.93
CA LYS A 242 -15.50 -4.62 20.02
C LYS A 242 -16.52 -5.19 21.01
N GLY A 243 -16.58 -6.52 21.11
CA GLY A 243 -17.27 -7.32 22.15
C GLY A 243 -18.63 -6.82 22.64
N GLY A 244 -19.73 -7.39 22.14
CA GLY A 244 -21.07 -7.21 22.73
C GLY A 244 -21.71 -5.83 22.49
N ALA A 245 -21.34 -5.17 21.41
CA ALA A 245 -21.76 -3.82 21.09
C ALA A 245 -23.22 -3.77 20.59
N ASP A 246 -24.19 -3.92 21.48
CA ASP A 246 -25.60 -3.57 21.23
C ASP A 246 -26.17 -2.52 22.18
N ALA A 247 -25.34 -1.96 23.06
CA ALA A 247 -25.79 -0.87 23.93
C ALA A 247 -26.04 0.42 23.12
N PRO A 248 -27.24 1.04 23.24
CA PRO A 248 -27.54 2.34 22.64
C PRO A 248 -26.63 3.44 23.20
N GLY A 249 -26.50 4.56 22.46
CA GLY A 249 -25.63 5.69 22.85
C GLY A 249 -24.11 5.47 22.74
N ARG A 250 -23.63 4.30 22.31
CA ARG A 250 -22.19 4.07 22.12
C ARG A 250 -21.67 4.66 20.80
N LEU A 251 -20.46 5.19 20.81
CA LEU A 251 -19.71 5.51 19.60
C LEU A 251 -19.10 4.23 19.00
N VAL A 252 -19.00 4.18 17.68
CA VAL A 252 -18.39 3.06 16.95
C VAL A 252 -17.14 3.53 16.20
N SER A 253 -16.26 2.59 15.89
CA SER A 253 -15.17 2.83 14.95
C SER A 253 -15.52 2.21 13.59
N ILE A 254 -15.15 2.85 12.50
CA ILE A 254 -15.37 2.37 11.13
C ILE A 254 -14.02 2.23 10.46
N LYS A 255 -13.75 1.04 9.92
CA LYS A 255 -12.61 0.80 9.05
C LYS A 255 -13.01 1.15 7.61
N LEU A 256 -12.28 2.07 6.99
CA LEU A 256 -12.39 2.34 5.56
C LEU A 256 -11.14 1.83 4.84
N ALA A 257 -11.32 1.26 3.66
CA ALA A 257 -10.25 0.93 2.74
C ALA A 257 -10.46 1.71 1.45
N PHE A 258 -9.42 2.39 0.99
CA PHE A 258 -9.38 3.14 -0.25
C PHE A 258 -8.70 2.33 -1.35
N LYS A 259 -9.09 2.59 -2.60
CA LYS A 259 -8.37 2.13 -3.79
C LYS A 259 -7.08 2.91 -3.99
N ASP A 260 -7.11 4.20 -3.65
CA ASP A 260 -5.95 5.10 -3.68
C ASP A 260 -5.45 5.41 -2.27
N ALA A 261 -4.15 5.23 -2.05
CA ALA A 261 -3.50 5.54 -0.77
C ALA A 261 -3.39 7.03 -0.50
N SER A 262 -3.40 7.88 -1.54
CA SER A 262 -3.37 9.35 -1.37
C SER A 262 -4.60 9.83 -0.59
N ALA A 263 -5.78 9.28 -0.88
CA ALA A 263 -7.02 9.59 -0.17
C ALA A 263 -6.96 9.15 1.31
N ALA A 264 -6.40 7.97 1.57
CA ALA A 264 -6.20 7.48 2.94
C ALA A 264 -5.24 8.39 3.74
N ARG A 265 -4.15 8.83 3.09
CA ARG A 265 -3.16 9.74 3.66
C ARG A 265 -3.76 11.09 4.00
N ARG A 266 -4.43 11.73 3.05
CA ARG A 266 -5.10 13.01 3.26
C ARG A 266 -6.07 12.95 4.45
N MET A 267 -6.89 11.89 4.52
CA MET A 267 -7.87 11.75 5.61
C MET A 267 -7.22 11.64 7.00
N VAL A 268 -6.00 11.08 7.10
CA VAL A 268 -5.27 11.03 8.36
C VAL A 268 -4.56 12.35 8.67
N GLU A 269 -4.01 13.01 7.65
CA GLU A 269 -3.31 14.30 7.79
C GLU A 269 -4.25 15.43 8.22
N GLU A 270 -5.50 15.41 7.74
CA GLU A 270 -6.57 16.34 8.16
C GLU A 270 -7.01 16.13 9.64
N ARG A 271 -6.45 15.12 10.32
CA ARG A 271 -6.66 14.78 11.75
C ARG A 271 -8.09 14.43 12.17
N GLY A 272 -9.08 14.52 11.29
CA GLY A 272 -10.44 14.20 11.62
C GLY A 272 -11.41 14.40 10.46
N ILE A 273 -12.66 14.02 10.70
CA ILE A 273 -13.74 14.15 9.73
C ILE A 273 -15.07 14.37 10.45
N ILE A 274 -15.99 15.14 9.87
CA ILE A 274 -17.29 15.38 10.50
C ILE A 274 -18.29 14.35 9.92
N LEU A 275 -18.87 13.54 10.80
CA LEU A 275 -19.93 12.58 10.45
C LEU A 275 -21.08 12.71 11.44
N TYR A 276 -22.31 12.83 10.94
CA TYR A 276 -23.52 12.95 11.76
C TYR A 276 -23.39 14.06 12.82
N SER A 277 -22.94 15.24 12.39
CA SER A 277 -22.70 16.42 13.25
C SER A 277 -21.69 16.19 14.38
N THR A 278 -20.86 15.15 14.29
CA THR A 278 -19.84 14.80 15.30
C THR A 278 -18.46 14.79 14.66
N PHE A 279 -17.49 15.44 15.31
CA PHE A 279 -16.09 15.34 14.91
C PHE A 279 -15.55 13.96 15.26
N CYS A 280 -15.11 13.23 14.24
CA CYS A 280 -14.61 11.87 14.34
C CYS A 280 -13.10 11.89 14.09
N ARG A 281 -12.32 11.32 15.03
CA ARG A 281 -10.87 11.23 14.88
C ARG A 281 -10.51 10.14 13.86
N VAL A 282 -9.60 10.44 12.94
CA VAL A 282 -9.10 9.45 11.98
C VAL A 282 -7.71 8.96 12.41
N SER A 283 -7.46 7.66 12.25
CA SER A 283 -6.14 7.08 12.47
C SER A 283 -5.81 6.02 11.43
N ARG A 284 -4.53 5.65 11.34
CA ARG A 284 -4.09 4.56 10.47
C ARG A 284 -4.58 3.21 10.98
N TYR A 285 -5.17 2.40 10.11
CA TYR A 285 -5.55 1.03 10.48
C TYR A 285 -4.31 0.14 10.59
N ARG A 286 -4.04 -0.36 11.80
CA ARG A 286 -2.86 -1.20 12.10
C ARG A 286 -3.10 -2.72 11.94
N GLY A 287 -4.25 -3.12 11.40
CA GLY A 287 -4.60 -4.55 11.20
C GLY A 287 -5.01 -5.27 12.49
N PRO A 288 -5.89 -6.28 12.43
CA PRO A 288 -6.05 -7.23 13.52
C PRO A 288 -4.88 -8.22 13.47
N HIS A 289 -4.37 -8.59 14.64
CA HIS A 289 -3.46 -9.72 14.80
C HIS A 289 -4.17 -11.04 14.45
#